data_AF-A0A9P6AAA7-F1
#
_entry.id   AF-A0A9P6AAA7-F1
#
_cell.length_a   1.000
_cell.length_b   1.000
_cell.length_c   1.000
_cell.angle_alpha   90.00
_cell.angle_beta   90.00
_cell.angle_gamma   90.00
#
_symmetry.space_group_name_H-M   'P 1'
#
loop_
_entity.id
_entity.type
_entity.pdbx_description
1 polymer ?
#
loop_
_entity_poly.entity_id
_entity_poly.type
_entity_poly.pdbx_seq_one_letter_code
_entity_poly.pdbx_strand_id
1 'polypeptide(L)'
;MGKGDVDATILWDWFVKCENFLRHKNTAPANMVKTITYGMTGVHAIRWLAANGPSLGEMDWDSYKDHLHALFLPSDWGYTTWMAILHMKQDSKPFSNFTLDVMGQNNLLAGTNSFMNDDFIQDMIEASMDMELATECHRENTNSITTFKAWMDEMKQIDKKHQSRLAELT
;
A
#
# COMPACT_ATOMS: atom_id res chain seq x y z
N MET A 1 8.40 5.93 -16.26
CA MET A 1 8.59 7.08 -15.34
C MET A 1 10.00 7.61 -15.51
N GLY A 2 10.12 8.91 -15.75
CA GLY A 2 11.39 9.63 -15.77
C GLY A 2 11.91 9.88 -14.36
N LYS A 3 13.18 10.24 -14.26
CA LYS A 3 13.83 10.56 -12.98
C LYS A 3 13.23 11.85 -12.41
N GLY A 4 12.34 11.72 -11.42
CA GLY A 4 11.64 12.85 -10.78
C GLY A 4 10.11 12.77 -10.77
N ASP A 5 9.52 11.75 -11.40
CA ASP A 5 8.07 11.54 -11.36
C ASP A 5 7.63 11.11 -9.95
N VAL A 6 6.56 11.73 -9.43
CA VAL A 6 5.93 11.34 -8.17
C VAL A 6 4.97 10.19 -8.46
N ASP A 7 5.16 9.05 -7.78
CA ASP A 7 4.24 7.92 -7.82
C ASP A 7 3.44 7.81 -6.50
N ALA A 8 2.48 6.87 -6.47
CA ALA A 8 1.62 6.65 -5.30
C ALA A 8 2.43 6.23 -4.06
N THR A 9 3.55 5.53 -4.23
CA THR A 9 4.40 5.08 -3.12
C THR A 9 5.14 6.26 -2.50
N ILE A 10 5.74 7.12 -3.33
CA ILE A 10 6.43 8.34 -2.90
C ILE A 10 5.46 9.27 -2.18
N LEU A 11 4.26 9.44 -2.73
CA LEU A 11 3.25 10.32 -2.15
C LEU A 11 2.72 9.77 -0.82
N TRP A 12 2.49 8.46 -0.72
CA TRP A 12 2.14 7.79 0.54
C TRP A 12 3.23 7.94 1.61
N ASP A 13 4.50 7.67 1.27
CA ASP A 13 5.63 7.85 2.20
C ASP A 13 5.75 9.30 2.68
N TRP A 14 5.51 10.26 1.79
CA TRP A 14 5.44 11.68 2.15
C TRP A 14 4.30 11.97 3.15
N PHE A 15 3.08 11.45 2.91
CA PHE A 15 1.97 11.62 3.84
C PHE A 15 2.27 11.01 5.22
N VAL A 16 2.83 9.80 5.27
CA VAL A 16 3.23 9.16 6.54
C VAL A 16 4.22 10.03 7.32
N LYS A 17 5.22 10.61 6.64
CA LYS A 17 6.18 11.53 7.26
C LYS A 17 5.51 12.80 7.77
N CYS A 18 4.59 13.39 6.99
CA CYS A 18 3.80 14.52 7.41
C CYS A 18 2.95 14.21 8.65
N GLU A 19 2.25 13.08 8.66
CA GLU A 19 1.42 12.68 9.81
C GLU A 19 2.26 12.45 11.06
N ASN A 20 3.41 11.79 10.95
CA ASN A 20 4.32 11.59 12.08
C ASN A 20 4.80 12.93 12.65
N PHE A 21 5.15 13.88 11.78
CA PHE A 21 5.51 15.24 12.20
C PHE A 21 4.34 15.96 12.89
N LEU A 22 3.14 15.92 12.31
CA LEU A 22 1.94 16.56 12.85
C LEU A 22 1.57 16.00 14.23
N ARG A 23 1.65 14.67 14.40
CA ARG A 23 1.45 13.98 15.67
C ARG A 23 2.49 14.41 16.70
N HIS A 24 3.77 14.42 16.32
CA HIS A 24 4.84 14.87 17.22
C HIS A 24 4.65 16.33 17.67
N LYS A 25 4.07 17.18 16.81
CA LYS A 25 3.74 18.57 17.12
C LYS A 25 2.40 18.75 17.85
N ASN A 26 1.63 17.69 18.08
CA ASN A 26 0.26 17.75 18.61
C ASN A 26 -0.61 18.75 17.83
N THR A 27 -0.52 18.72 16.51
CA THR A 27 -1.20 19.70 15.65
C THR A 27 -2.70 19.41 15.63
N ALA A 28 -3.52 20.40 15.94
CA ALA A 28 -4.98 20.28 15.85
C ALA A 28 -5.41 20.01 14.39
N PRO A 29 -6.45 19.18 14.13
CA PRO A 29 -6.90 18.85 12.78
C PRO A 29 -7.09 20.05 11.84
N ALA A 30 -7.72 21.12 12.35
CA ALA A 30 -7.97 22.36 11.60
C ALA A 30 -6.70 23.13 11.17
N ASN A 31 -5.53 22.78 11.70
CA ASN A 31 -4.25 23.43 11.39
C ASN A 31 -3.29 22.53 10.63
N MET A 32 -3.62 21.25 10.41
CA MET A 32 -2.68 20.26 9.83
C MET A 32 -2.14 20.72 8.47
N VAL A 33 -3.01 21.10 7.54
CA VAL A 33 -2.60 21.51 6.19
C VAL A 33 -1.79 22.80 6.21
N LYS A 34 -2.19 23.79 7.01
CA LYS A 34 -1.42 25.04 7.22
C LYS A 34 -0.02 24.76 7.76
N THR A 35 0.09 23.84 8.72
CA THR A 35 1.37 23.46 9.31
C THR A 35 2.28 22.75 8.31
N ILE A 36 1.75 21.85 7.48
CA ILE A 36 2.54 21.15 6.45
C ILE A 36 2.98 22.10 5.34
N THR A 37 2.07 22.88 4.79
CA THR A 37 2.37 23.84 3.72
C THR A 37 3.44 24.84 4.13
N TYR A 38 3.39 25.37 5.36
CA TYR A 38 4.43 26.26 5.90
C TYR A 38 5.82 25.59 6.00
N GLY A 39 5.87 24.26 6.18
CA GLY A 39 7.10 23.50 6.29
C GLY A 39 7.79 23.17 4.95
N MET A 40 7.17 23.49 3.80
CA MET A 40 7.73 23.16 2.48
C MET A 40 8.81 24.17 2.06
N THR A 41 10.01 23.70 1.73
CA THR A 41 11.19 24.57 1.53
C THR A 41 11.77 24.56 0.11
N GLY A 42 11.26 23.73 -0.80
CA GLY A 42 11.75 23.68 -2.19
C GLY A 42 11.30 24.88 -3.03
N VAL A 43 12.15 25.43 -3.92
CA VAL A 43 11.83 26.62 -4.72
C VAL A 43 10.55 26.47 -5.56
N HIS A 44 10.32 25.28 -6.12
CA HIS A 44 9.10 24.98 -6.88
C HIS A 44 7.87 24.86 -5.97
N ALA A 45 8.02 24.22 -4.80
CA ALA A 45 6.97 24.12 -3.81
C ALA A 45 6.57 25.49 -3.27
N ILE A 46 7.53 26.35 -2.92
CA ILE A 46 7.28 27.72 -2.44
C ILE A 46 6.53 28.54 -3.49
N ARG A 47 6.94 28.45 -4.76
CA ARG A 47 6.22 29.16 -5.86
C ARG A 47 4.81 28.65 -6.04
N TRP A 48 4.60 27.33 -5.98
CA TRP A 48 3.28 26.74 -6.07
C TRP A 48 2.39 27.13 -4.87
N LEU A 49 2.93 27.14 -3.65
CA LEU A 49 2.24 27.58 -2.45
C LEU A 49 1.94 29.08 -2.46
N ALA A 50 2.78 29.93 -3.07
CA ALA A 50 2.47 31.35 -3.20
C ALA A 50 1.21 31.56 -4.07
N ALA A 51 0.97 30.70 -5.06
CA ALA A 51 -0.20 30.77 -5.94
C ALA A 51 -1.44 30.08 -5.35
N ASN A 52 -1.28 29.00 -4.58
CA ASN A 52 -2.39 28.12 -4.15
C ASN A 52 -2.57 28.04 -2.62
N GLY A 53 -1.66 28.62 -1.84
CA GLY A 53 -1.61 28.49 -0.37
C GLY A 53 -2.90 28.87 0.36
N PRO A 54 -3.62 29.94 -0.03
CA PRO A 54 -4.90 30.29 0.59
C PRO A 54 -5.95 29.19 0.47
N SER A 55 -6.14 28.61 -0.72
CA SER A 55 -7.14 27.55 -0.93
C SER A 55 -6.71 26.22 -0.29
N LEU A 56 -5.41 25.91 -0.32
CA LEU A 56 -4.89 24.72 0.35
C LEU A 56 -5.05 24.80 1.87
N GLY A 57 -4.79 25.96 2.47
CA GLY A 57 -4.87 26.15 3.92
C GLY A 57 -6.27 26.02 4.52
N GLU A 58 -7.32 26.04 3.70
CA GLU A 58 -8.72 25.84 4.10
C GLU A 58 -9.16 24.38 4.05
N MET A 59 -8.39 23.51 3.39
CA MET A 59 -8.69 22.09 3.29
C MET A 59 -8.48 21.39 4.63
N ASP A 60 -9.31 20.39 4.91
CA ASP A 60 -8.97 19.38 5.90
C ASP A 60 -7.90 18.42 5.35
N TRP A 61 -7.39 17.54 6.22
CA TRP A 61 -6.29 16.65 5.88
C TRP A 61 -6.64 15.68 4.76
N ASP A 62 -7.88 15.17 4.73
CA ASP A 62 -8.31 14.19 3.74
C ASP A 62 -8.49 14.84 2.35
N SER A 63 -9.14 16.00 2.31
CA SER A 63 -9.30 16.82 1.09
C SER A 63 -7.96 17.23 0.51
N TYR A 64 -6.97 17.53 1.37
CA TYR A 64 -5.62 17.85 0.92
C TYR A 64 -4.89 16.64 0.34
N LYS A 65 -5.04 15.44 0.92
CA LYS A 65 -4.50 14.19 0.36
C LYS A 65 -5.10 13.91 -1.02
N ASP A 66 -6.42 14.03 -1.16
CA ASP A 66 -7.12 13.85 -2.43
C ASP A 66 -6.68 14.87 -3.49
N HIS A 67 -6.49 16.13 -3.08
CA HIS A 67 -5.96 17.17 -3.96
C HIS A 67 -4.57 16.82 -4.49
N LEU A 68 -3.66 16.35 -3.63
CA LEU A 68 -2.31 15.96 -4.07
C LEU A 68 -2.31 14.68 -4.91
N HIS A 69 -3.18 13.71 -4.62
CA HIS A 69 -3.37 12.54 -5.49
C HIS A 69 -3.79 12.99 -6.90
N ALA A 70 -4.79 13.87 -7.01
CA ALA A 70 -5.27 14.37 -8.29
C ALA A 70 -4.24 15.23 -9.05
N LEU A 71 -3.35 15.91 -8.32
CA LEU A 71 -2.32 16.76 -8.91
C LEU A 71 -1.13 15.96 -9.46
N PHE A 72 -0.70 14.92 -8.73
CA PHE A 72 0.53 14.21 -9.04
C PHE A 72 0.34 12.87 -9.73
N LEU A 73 -0.80 12.21 -9.53
CA LEU A 73 -1.03 10.87 -10.07
C LEU A 73 -1.89 10.94 -11.34
N PRO A 74 -1.62 10.09 -12.35
CA PRO A 74 -2.51 9.91 -13.50
C PRO A 74 -3.94 9.58 -13.08
N SER A 75 -4.97 9.99 -13.82
CA SER A 75 -6.37 9.75 -13.42
C SER A 75 -6.74 8.27 -13.30
N ASP A 76 -5.97 7.37 -13.94
CA ASP A 76 -6.12 5.92 -13.93
C ASP A 76 -5.12 5.21 -12.99
N TRP A 77 -4.41 5.94 -12.12
CA TRP A 77 -3.41 5.37 -11.22
C TRP A 77 -3.96 4.23 -10.36
N GLY A 78 -5.17 4.39 -9.81
CA GLY A 78 -5.79 3.37 -8.96
C GLY A 78 -6.06 2.07 -9.72
N TYR A 79 -6.53 2.20 -10.97
CA TYR A 79 -6.77 1.04 -11.83
C TYR A 79 -5.47 0.37 -12.28
N THR A 80 -4.45 1.15 -12.64
CA THR A 80 -3.16 0.61 -13.06
C THR A 80 -2.42 -0.08 -11.91
N THR A 81 -2.50 0.44 -10.69
CA THR A 81 -2.01 -0.22 -9.48
C THR A 81 -2.81 -1.49 -9.17
N TRP A 82 -4.14 -1.46 -9.28
CA TRP A 82 -4.98 -2.66 -9.12
C TRP A 82 -4.60 -3.77 -10.12
N MET A 83 -4.43 -3.41 -11.40
CA MET A 83 -3.95 -4.34 -12.44
C MET A 83 -2.55 -4.86 -12.14
N ALA A 84 -1.66 -4.03 -11.59
CA ALA A 84 -0.32 -4.46 -11.20
C ALA A 84 -0.39 -5.52 -10.10
N ILE A 85 -1.25 -5.32 -9.08
CA ILE A 85 -1.47 -6.29 -7.99
C ILE A 85 -1.96 -7.63 -8.55
N LEU A 86 -2.93 -7.63 -9.46
CA LEU A 86 -3.46 -8.86 -10.07
C LEU A 86 -2.42 -9.68 -10.85
N HIS A 87 -1.40 -9.01 -11.38
CA HIS A 87 -0.31 -9.67 -12.11
C HIS A 87 0.86 -10.08 -11.21
N MET A 88 0.82 -9.78 -9.90
CA MET A 88 1.85 -10.24 -8.98
C MET A 88 1.79 -11.75 -8.85
N LYS A 89 2.96 -12.39 -8.89
CA LYS A 89 3.15 -13.82 -8.65
C LYS A 89 4.16 -14.02 -7.53
N GLN A 90 4.00 -15.09 -6.76
CA GLN A 90 4.99 -15.47 -5.76
C GLN A 90 6.33 -15.81 -6.42
N ASP A 91 6.30 -16.55 -7.52
CA ASP A 91 7.48 -17.08 -8.22
C ASP A 91 8.48 -17.68 -7.21
N SER A 92 9.76 -17.31 -7.29
CA SER A 92 10.81 -17.77 -6.39
C SER A 92 10.92 -16.96 -5.09
N LYS A 93 9.97 -16.04 -4.80
CA LYS A 93 10.01 -15.25 -3.57
C LYS A 93 9.44 -16.06 -2.39
N PRO A 94 9.97 -15.87 -1.17
CA PRO A 94 9.30 -16.36 0.03
C PRO A 94 7.86 -15.84 0.12
N PHE A 95 6.93 -16.70 0.56
CA PHE A 95 5.50 -16.35 0.65
C PHE A 95 5.27 -15.10 1.50
N SER A 96 6.02 -14.96 2.59
CA SER A 96 5.96 -13.78 3.47
C SER A 96 6.30 -12.47 2.76
N ASN A 97 7.31 -12.46 1.89
CA ASN A 97 7.69 -11.27 1.12
C ASN A 97 6.66 -10.98 0.04
N PHE A 98 6.19 -12.01 -0.68
CA PHE A 98 5.15 -11.87 -1.69
C PHE A 98 3.87 -11.25 -1.11
N THR A 99 3.39 -11.77 0.02
CA THR A 99 2.18 -11.26 0.67
C THR A 99 2.36 -9.84 1.23
N LEU A 100 3.54 -9.50 1.76
CA LEU A 100 3.86 -8.13 2.16
C LEU A 100 3.85 -7.16 0.98
N ASP A 101 4.43 -7.56 -0.17
CA ASP A 101 4.42 -6.75 -1.39
C ASP A 101 2.96 -6.51 -1.84
N VAL A 102 2.13 -7.56 -1.88
CA VAL A 102 0.71 -7.49 -2.27
C VAL A 102 -0.07 -6.55 -1.34
N MET A 103 0.03 -6.76 -0.03
CA MET A 103 -0.67 -5.95 0.96
C MET A 103 -0.18 -4.50 0.93
N GLY A 104 1.13 -4.28 0.74
CA GLY A 104 1.73 -2.95 0.61
C GLY A 104 1.14 -2.18 -0.56
N GLN A 105 1.03 -2.81 -1.74
CA GLN A 105 0.43 -2.20 -2.92
C GLN A 105 -1.08 -1.97 -2.73
N ASN A 106 -1.81 -2.92 -2.15
CA ASN A 106 -3.24 -2.73 -1.90
C ASN A 106 -3.50 -1.59 -0.91
N ASN A 107 -2.63 -1.39 0.08
CA ASN A 107 -2.74 -0.28 1.02
C ASN A 107 -2.56 1.10 0.35
N LEU A 108 -1.85 1.19 -0.78
CA LEU A 108 -1.79 2.44 -1.57
C LEU A 108 -3.17 2.80 -2.16
N LEU A 109 -4.03 1.79 -2.37
CA LEU A 109 -5.38 1.98 -2.90
C LEU A 109 -6.41 2.31 -1.82
N ALA A 110 -6.01 2.36 -0.53
CA ALA A 110 -6.94 2.61 0.56
C ALA A 110 -7.68 3.95 0.37
N GLY A 111 -9.01 3.91 0.53
CA GLY A 111 -9.88 5.06 0.28
C GLY A 111 -10.28 5.28 -1.18
N THR A 112 -9.75 4.48 -2.11
CA THR A 112 -10.17 4.47 -3.52
C THR A 112 -11.18 3.35 -3.80
N ASN A 113 -11.91 3.46 -4.91
CA ASN A 113 -12.76 2.38 -5.42
C ASN A 113 -11.98 1.16 -5.93
N SER A 114 -10.66 1.26 -6.05
CA SER A 114 -9.78 0.18 -6.49
C SER A 114 -9.24 -0.65 -5.32
N PHE A 115 -9.50 -0.27 -4.07
CA PHE A 115 -9.08 -1.04 -2.90
C PHE A 115 -9.72 -2.44 -2.91
N MET A 116 -8.89 -3.47 -2.78
CA MET A 116 -9.35 -4.86 -2.68
C MET A 116 -9.64 -5.20 -1.22
N ASN A 117 -10.76 -5.86 -0.95
CA ASN A 117 -11.07 -6.37 0.38
C ASN A 117 -10.30 -7.68 0.68
N ASP A 118 -10.39 -8.11 1.93
CA ASP A 118 -9.68 -9.29 2.42
C ASP A 118 -10.01 -10.56 1.62
N ASP A 119 -11.28 -10.80 1.29
CA ASP A 119 -11.72 -11.97 0.52
C ASP A 119 -11.08 -12.00 -0.88
N PHE A 120 -11.09 -10.85 -1.57
CA PHE A 120 -10.49 -10.74 -2.90
C PHE A 120 -8.97 -10.89 -2.86
N ILE A 121 -8.31 -10.32 -1.85
CA ILE A 121 -6.87 -10.46 -1.66
C ILE A 121 -6.51 -11.92 -1.37
N GLN A 122 -7.32 -12.61 -0.55
CA GLN A 122 -7.14 -14.04 -0.29
C GLN A 122 -7.22 -14.84 -1.58
N ASP A 123 -8.31 -14.71 -2.35
CA ASP A 123 -8.51 -15.43 -3.62
C ASP A 123 -7.35 -15.16 -4.61
N MET A 124 -6.90 -13.91 -4.68
CA MET A 124 -5.80 -13.51 -5.56
C MET A 124 -4.47 -14.12 -5.12
N ILE A 125 -4.16 -14.11 -3.82
CA ILE A 125 -2.95 -14.73 -3.28
C ILE A 125 -2.97 -16.24 -3.57
N GLU A 126 -4.08 -16.93 -3.35
CA GLU A 126 -4.22 -18.36 -3.63
C GLU A 126 -4.05 -18.66 -5.14
N ALA A 127 -4.53 -17.79 -6.02
CA ALA A 127 -4.36 -17.94 -7.48
C ALA A 127 -2.95 -17.59 -7.99
N SER A 128 -2.13 -16.93 -7.17
CA SER A 128 -0.82 -16.39 -7.56
C SER A 128 0.35 -16.94 -6.75
N MET A 129 0.08 -17.78 -5.76
CA MET A 129 1.08 -18.49 -4.99
C MET A 129 1.71 -19.65 -5.78
N ASP A 130 2.83 -20.15 -5.28
CA ASP A 130 3.46 -21.36 -5.82
C ASP A 130 2.51 -22.57 -5.75
N MET A 131 2.50 -23.40 -6.79
CA MET A 131 1.56 -24.51 -6.93
C MET A 131 1.81 -25.64 -5.93
N GLU A 132 3.06 -25.89 -5.54
CA GLU A 132 3.39 -26.89 -4.54
C GLU A 132 2.90 -26.43 -3.17
N LEU A 133 3.16 -25.17 -2.82
CA LEU A 133 2.63 -24.56 -1.60
C LEU A 133 1.09 -24.53 -1.59
N ALA A 134 0.44 -24.16 -2.70
CA ALA A 134 -1.02 -24.16 -2.82
C ALA A 134 -1.61 -25.55 -2.55
N THR A 135 -0.95 -26.59 -3.05
CA THR A 135 -1.36 -27.98 -2.85
C THR A 135 -1.23 -28.39 -1.37
N GLU A 136 -0.16 -27.96 -0.69
CA GLU A 136 0.00 -28.20 0.75
C GLU A 136 -1.09 -27.47 1.56
N CYS A 137 -1.37 -26.20 1.26
CA CYS A 137 -2.43 -25.44 1.90
C CYS A 137 -3.81 -26.09 1.74
N HIS A 138 -4.11 -26.58 0.53
CA HIS A 138 -5.34 -27.33 0.29
C HIS A 138 -5.42 -28.62 1.14
N ARG A 139 -4.31 -29.36 1.28
CA ARG A 139 -4.25 -30.56 2.13
C ARG A 139 -4.42 -30.25 3.62
N GLU A 140 -3.94 -29.09 4.08
CA GLU A 140 -4.12 -28.60 5.45
C GLU A 140 -5.49 -27.93 5.68
N ASN A 141 -6.39 -27.93 4.69
CA ASN A 141 -7.77 -27.44 4.78
C ASN A 141 -7.88 -25.95 5.20
N THR A 142 -6.97 -25.12 4.68
CA THR A 142 -6.92 -23.67 4.96
C THR A 142 -8.18 -22.92 4.51
N ASN A 143 -8.92 -23.46 3.53
CA ASN A 143 -10.22 -22.97 3.07
C ASN A 143 -11.32 -22.94 4.15
N SER A 144 -11.14 -23.67 5.26
CA SER A 144 -12.07 -23.64 6.41
C SER A 144 -11.84 -22.46 7.35
N ILE A 145 -10.76 -21.70 7.17
CA ILE A 145 -10.41 -20.58 8.02
C ILE A 145 -11.17 -19.33 7.56
N THR A 146 -12.02 -18.81 8.44
CA THR A 146 -12.99 -17.76 8.08
C THR A 146 -12.51 -16.33 8.30
N THR A 147 -11.29 -16.14 8.81
CA THR A 147 -10.74 -14.80 9.02
C THR A 147 -9.43 -14.67 8.28
N PHE A 148 -9.28 -13.58 7.53
CA PHE A 148 -8.08 -13.31 6.74
C PHE A 148 -6.80 -13.38 7.58
N LYS A 149 -6.83 -12.84 8.80
CA LYS A 149 -5.70 -12.92 9.72
C LYS A 149 -5.31 -14.35 10.09
N ALA A 150 -6.28 -15.17 10.52
CA ALA A 150 -5.99 -16.56 10.89
C ALA A 150 -5.53 -17.35 9.67
N TRP A 151 -6.10 -17.08 8.49
CA TRP A 151 -5.70 -17.72 7.25
C TRP A 151 -4.25 -17.35 6.90
N MET A 152 -3.90 -16.06 6.89
CA MET A 152 -2.54 -15.58 6.67
C MET A 152 -1.52 -16.16 7.65
N ASP A 153 -1.90 -16.29 8.94
CA ASP A 153 -1.02 -16.85 9.97
C ASP A 153 -0.78 -18.35 9.72
N GLU A 154 -1.80 -19.11 9.32
CA GLU A 154 -1.65 -20.53 8.95
C GLU A 154 -0.80 -20.72 7.70
N MET A 155 -1.08 -19.95 6.63
CA MET A 155 -0.32 -20.02 5.38
C MET A 155 1.18 -19.80 5.60
N LYS A 156 1.56 -18.87 6.50
CA LYS A 156 2.96 -18.64 6.90
C LYS A 156 3.58 -19.84 7.62
N GLN A 157 2.81 -20.58 8.43
CA GLN A 157 3.31 -21.80 9.07
C GLN A 157 3.55 -22.89 8.04
N ILE A 158 2.64 -23.07 7.09
CA ILE A 158 2.76 -24.05 6.01
C ILE A 158 3.99 -23.73 5.15
N ASP A 159 4.13 -22.48 4.68
CA ASP A 159 5.31 -22.06 3.92
C ASP A 159 6.61 -22.32 4.68
N LYS A 160 6.66 -22.01 5.98
CA LYS A 160 7.84 -22.29 6.80
C LYS A 160 8.20 -23.78 6.85
N LYS A 161 7.21 -24.68 6.99
CA LYS A 161 7.42 -26.14 6.95
C LYS A 161 7.91 -26.57 5.57
N HIS A 162 7.31 -26.04 4.52
CA HIS A 162 7.65 -26.32 3.13
C HIS A 162 9.10 -25.92 2.80
N GLN A 163 9.49 -24.68 3.12
CA GLN A 163 10.87 -24.20 2.93
C GLN A 163 11.89 -25.01 3.73
N SER A 164 11.56 -25.42 4.96
CA SER A 164 12.46 -26.27 5.77
C SER A 164 12.72 -27.62 5.09
N ARG A 165 11.68 -28.22 4.51
CA ARG A 165 11.79 -29.51 3.81
C ARG A 165 12.61 -29.40 2.53
N LEU A 166 12.45 -28.32 1.77
CA LEU A 166 13.26 -28.07 0.56
C LEU A 166 14.74 -27.93 0.91
N ALA A 167 15.07 -27.26 2.02
CA ALA A 167 16.45 -27.09 2.48
C ALA A 167 17.12 -28.40 2.93
N GLU A 168 16.36 -29.40 3.35
CA GLU A 168 16.89 -30.74 3.72
C GLU A 168 17.21 -31.62 2.50
N LEU A 169 16.70 -31.28 1.32
CA LEU A 169 16.86 -32.04 0.07
C LEU A 169 17.99 -31.51 -0.84
N THR A 170 18.57 -30.35 -0.51
CA THR A 170 19.67 -29.68 -1.22
C THR A 170 20.99 -29.78 -0.47
#